data_AF-A0A2Z6Q8A4-F1
#
_entry.id   AF-A0A2Z6Q8A4-F1
#
_cell.length_a   1.000
_cell.length_b   1.000
_cell.length_c   1.000
_cell.angle_alpha   90.00
_cell.angle_beta   90.00
_cell.angle_gamma   90.00
#
_symmetry.space_group_name_H-M   'P 1'
#
loop_
_entity.id
_entity.type
_entity.pdbx_description
1 polymer ?
#
loop_
_entity_poly.entity_id
_entity_poly.type
_entity_poly.pdbx_seq_one_letter_code
_entity_poly.pdbx_strand_id
1 'polypeptide(L)'
;MHMLFSSKNEKAYEPILDADNLIYESMDNNFTLTFWQKILKDINKASAPGTSGITYQLMFHLPSTFVEIVLALYHTIFLTGLGSADWPIALLEVVRKIFTKFISMQFTDILQDHNILCNANYCELKGESTASSIRLINNLIEDAKENSKELWIVFQDISKAFDSISLDFLELALNCISLPVTQ
;
A
#
# COMPACT_ATOMS: atom_id res chain seq x y z
N MET A 1 -3.97 12.60 22.30
CA MET A 1 -3.85 11.42 23.18
C MET A 1 -2.46 10.86 22.94
N HIS A 2 -1.48 11.19 23.79
CA HIS A 2 -0.13 10.62 23.68
C HIS A 2 -0.23 9.14 24.11
N MET A 3 -0.12 8.22 23.16
CA MET A 3 0.12 6.81 23.50
C MET A 3 1.53 6.71 24.08
N LEU A 4 1.62 6.73 25.41
CA LEU A 4 2.85 6.47 26.14
C LEU A 4 3.26 5.01 25.89
N PHE A 5 4.50 4.82 25.44
CA PHE A 5 5.13 3.51 25.36
C PHE A 5 5.08 2.84 26.73
N SER A 6 4.22 1.83 26.86
CA SER A 6 4.29 0.82 27.90
C SER A 6 5.17 -0.31 27.38
N SER A 7 5.98 -0.93 28.24
CA SER A 7 6.80 -2.12 27.94
C SER A 7 6.04 -3.31 27.34
N LYS A 8 4.70 -3.22 27.27
CA LYS A 8 3.84 -4.17 26.56
C LYS A 8 3.80 -4.00 25.03
N ASN A 9 4.18 -2.85 24.48
CA ASN A 9 4.12 -2.60 23.04
C ASN A 9 5.35 -3.11 22.27
N GLU A 10 6.48 -3.36 22.93
CA GLU A 10 7.72 -3.83 22.29
C GLU A 10 7.55 -5.19 21.58
N LYS A 11 6.77 -6.11 22.16
CA LYS A 11 6.51 -7.43 21.55
C LYS A 11 5.62 -7.39 20.31
N ALA A 12 4.82 -6.33 20.15
CA ALA A 12 3.91 -6.20 19.01
C ALA A 12 4.63 -5.79 17.71
N TYR A 13 5.88 -5.31 17.84
CA TYR A 13 6.72 -4.85 16.73
C TYR A 13 8.00 -5.68 16.59
N GLU A 14 7.95 -6.96 16.99
CA GLU A 14 9.02 -7.91 16.65
C GLU A 14 9.02 -8.18 15.13
N PRO A 15 10.19 -8.31 14.48
CA PRO A 15 10.28 -8.60 13.05
C PRO A 15 9.49 -9.87 12.68
N ILE A 16 8.56 -9.71 11.73
CA ILE A 16 7.76 -10.81 11.17
C ILE A 16 8.62 -11.64 10.20
N LEU A 17 9.59 -10.98 9.57
CA LEU A 17 10.47 -11.55 8.56
C LEU A 17 11.93 -11.40 8.98
N ASP A 18 12.77 -12.38 8.61
CA ASP A 18 14.21 -12.22 8.75
C ASP A 18 14.74 -11.15 7.78
N ALA A 19 15.73 -10.37 8.20
CA ALA A 19 16.29 -9.25 7.44
C ALA A 19 16.99 -9.70 6.14
N ASP A 20 17.39 -10.96 6.06
CA ASP A 20 18.04 -11.57 4.89
C ASP A 20 17.06 -12.03 3.80
N ASN A 21 15.75 -11.79 3.98
CA ASN A 21 14.74 -12.17 3.00
C ASN A 21 14.80 -11.27 1.76
N LEU A 22 15.23 -11.85 0.62
CA LEU A 22 15.28 -11.23 -0.72
C LEU A 22 13.90 -10.87 -1.31
N ILE A 23 12.84 -10.83 -0.51
CA ILE A 23 11.45 -10.64 -0.97
C ILE A 23 11.24 -9.28 -1.66
N TYR A 24 12.07 -8.29 -1.30
CA TYR A 24 12.03 -6.95 -1.87
C TYR A 24 12.93 -6.77 -3.09
N GLU A 25 13.80 -7.73 -3.46
CA GLU A 25 14.62 -7.64 -4.68
C GLU A 25 13.77 -7.47 -5.94
N SER A 26 12.58 -8.05 -5.94
CA SER A 26 11.63 -7.91 -7.04
C SER A 26 11.17 -6.46 -7.24
N MET A 27 11.15 -5.63 -6.19
CA MET A 27 10.72 -4.23 -6.29
C MET A 27 11.67 -3.37 -7.12
N ASP A 28 12.97 -3.59 -6.96
CA ASP A 28 14.00 -2.85 -7.68
C ASP A 28 14.05 -3.23 -9.17
N ASN A 29 13.69 -4.47 -9.50
CA ASN A 29 13.73 -5.00 -10.86
C ASN A 29 12.46 -4.72 -11.70
N ASN A 30 11.40 -4.18 -11.09
CA ASN A 30 10.09 -4.06 -11.70
C ASN A 30 9.84 -2.73 -12.44
N PHE A 31 10.83 -1.85 -12.54
CA PHE A 31 10.76 -0.60 -13.34
C PHE A 31 10.82 -0.88 -14.85
N THR A 32 9.83 -1.62 -15.36
CA THR A 32 9.78 -2.12 -16.74
C THR A 32 8.55 -1.62 -17.49
N LEU A 33 8.63 -1.57 -18.83
CA LEU A 33 7.49 -1.25 -19.69
C LEU A 33 6.30 -2.21 -19.49
N THR A 34 6.58 -3.47 -19.20
CA THR A 34 5.54 -4.48 -18.93
C THR A 34 4.74 -4.12 -17.68
N PHE A 35 5.43 -3.74 -16.60
CA PHE A 35 4.78 -3.33 -15.36
C PHE A 35 4.03 -2.00 -15.52
N TRP A 36 4.61 -1.06 -16.27
CA TRP A 36 3.91 0.18 -16.66
C TRP A 36 2.57 -0.10 -17.35
N GLN A 37 2.54 -1.02 -18.32
CA GLN A 37 1.31 -1.41 -19.00
C GLN A 37 0.32 -2.11 -18.06
N LYS A 38 0.79 -2.92 -17.09
CA LYS A 38 -0.05 -3.52 -16.04
C LYS A 38 -0.76 -2.43 -15.23
N ILE A 39 -0.04 -1.39 -14.81
CA ILE A 39 -0.62 -0.25 -14.07
C ILE A 39 -1.66 0.48 -14.91
N LEU A 40 -1.34 0.81 -16.15
CA LEU A 40 -2.28 1.52 -17.02
C LEU A 40 -3.58 0.74 -17.22
N LYS A 41 -3.53 -0.60 -17.27
CA LYS A 41 -4.74 -1.44 -17.32
C LYS A 41 -5.58 -1.38 -16.04
N ASP A 42 -4.93 -1.25 -14.89
CA ASP A 42 -5.57 -1.23 -13.57
C ASP A 42 -6.14 0.16 -13.19
N ILE A 43 -5.58 1.24 -13.75
CA ILE A 43 -6.04 2.60 -13.47
C ILE A 43 -7.50 2.78 -13.91
N ASN A 44 -8.31 3.31 -12.99
CA ASN A 44 -9.67 3.71 -13.29
C ASN A 44 -9.67 4.90 -14.26
N LYS A 45 -9.99 4.61 -15.52
CA LYS A 45 -10.02 5.56 -16.65
C LYS A 45 -11.06 6.67 -16.50
N ALA A 46 -12.03 6.51 -15.60
CA ALA A 46 -13.07 7.51 -15.30
C ALA A 46 -12.68 8.46 -14.14
N SER A 47 -11.46 8.34 -13.61
CA SER A 47 -10.97 9.27 -12.58
C SER A 47 -10.91 10.70 -13.12
N ALA A 48 -11.41 11.65 -12.33
CA ALA A 48 -11.41 13.06 -12.71
C ALA A 48 -9.97 13.57 -12.98
N PRO A 49 -9.76 14.39 -14.03
CA PRO A 49 -8.47 15.01 -14.28
C PRO A 49 -8.02 15.83 -13.06
N GLY A 50 -6.71 15.81 -12.80
CA GLY A 50 -6.11 16.66 -11.76
C GLY A 50 -6.22 18.15 -12.12
N THR A 51 -5.65 18.99 -11.27
CA THR A 51 -5.67 20.46 -11.43
C THR A 51 -5.06 20.96 -12.75
N SER A 52 -4.23 20.13 -13.38
CA SER A 52 -3.59 20.40 -14.68
C SER A 52 -4.43 20.04 -15.90
N GLY A 53 -5.58 19.38 -15.74
CA GLY A 53 -6.40 18.90 -16.86
C GLY A 53 -5.81 17.70 -17.61
N ILE A 54 -4.62 17.21 -17.22
CA ILE A 54 -3.98 16.03 -17.79
C ILE A 54 -4.72 14.79 -17.27
N THR A 55 -5.29 14.00 -18.19
CA THR A 55 -5.97 12.74 -17.88
C THR A 55 -5.03 11.56 -18.00
N TYR A 56 -5.34 10.45 -17.31
CA TYR A 56 -4.62 9.19 -17.46
C TYR A 56 -4.62 8.65 -18.90
N GLN A 57 -5.59 9.05 -19.72
CA GLN A 57 -5.66 8.67 -21.13
C GLN A 57 -4.44 9.14 -21.92
N LEU A 58 -3.86 10.30 -21.57
CA LEU A 58 -2.65 10.81 -22.23
C LEU A 58 -1.46 9.86 -22.05
N MET A 59 -1.42 9.15 -20.92
CA MET A 59 -0.32 8.24 -20.57
C MET A 59 -0.28 6.99 -21.44
N PHE A 60 -1.39 6.63 -22.10
CA PHE A 60 -1.45 5.52 -23.06
C PHE A 60 -0.84 5.86 -24.42
N HIS A 61 -0.70 7.15 -24.72
CA HIS A 61 -0.24 7.65 -26.01
C HIS A 61 1.21 8.18 -25.97
N LEU A 62 1.87 8.07 -24.81
CA LEU A 62 3.27 8.46 -24.69
C LEU A 62 4.18 7.51 -25.49
N PRO A 63 5.17 8.03 -26.23
CA PRO A 63 6.19 7.20 -26.88
C PRO A 63 6.94 6.34 -25.85
N SER A 64 7.36 5.13 -26.24
CA SER A 64 8.09 4.21 -25.35
C SER A 64 9.36 4.85 -24.76
N THR A 65 10.10 5.61 -25.57
CA THR A 65 11.29 6.37 -25.13
C THR A 65 10.97 7.34 -24.00
N PHE A 66 9.80 7.98 -24.01
CA PHE A 66 9.39 8.87 -22.93
C PHE A 66 9.04 8.09 -21.66
N VAL A 67 8.37 6.94 -21.81
CA VAL A 67 8.06 6.06 -20.68
C VAL A 67 9.34 5.51 -20.03
N GLU A 68 10.35 5.16 -20.82
CA GLU A 68 11.66 4.72 -20.32
C GLU A 68 12.34 5.80 -19.48
N ILE A 69 12.28 7.07 -19.92
CA ILE A 69 12.78 8.20 -19.13
C ILE A 69 12.00 8.35 -17.81
N VAL A 70 10.67 8.20 -17.84
CA VAL A 70 9.84 8.24 -16.63
C VAL A 70 10.17 7.09 -15.68
N LEU A 71 10.40 5.88 -16.20
CA LEU A 71 10.80 4.71 -15.41
C LEU A 71 12.18 4.89 -14.79
N ALA A 72 13.15 5.39 -15.55
CA ALA A 72 14.48 5.72 -15.04
C ALA A 72 14.42 6.79 -13.94
N LEU A 73 13.54 7.79 -14.12
CA LEU A 73 13.26 8.79 -13.08
C LEU A 73 12.67 8.13 -11.83
N TYR A 74 11.65 7.28 -11.96
CA TYR A 74 11.04 6.58 -10.84
C TYR A 74 12.03 5.70 -10.08
N HIS A 75 12.87 4.98 -10.81
CA HIS A 75 13.93 4.16 -10.22
C HIS A 75 14.92 5.02 -9.44
N THR A 76 15.33 6.15 -10.01
CA THR A 76 16.20 7.11 -9.32
C THR A 76 15.55 7.66 -8.04
N ILE A 77 14.26 8.05 -8.09
CA ILE A 77 13.53 8.51 -6.89
C ILE A 77 13.49 7.41 -5.84
N PHE A 78 13.17 6.18 -6.25
CA PHE A 78 13.05 5.04 -5.35
C PHE A 78 14.37 4.75 -4.62
N LEU A 79 15.50 4.79 -5.33
CA LEU A 79 16.82 4.57 -4.75
C LEU A 79 17.32 5.74 -3.90
N THR A 80 16.99 6.98 -4.26
CA THR A 80 17.56 8.17 -3.60
C THR A 80 16.68 8.76 -2.50
N GLY A 81 15.41 8.38 -2.43
CA GLY A 81 14.44 8.97 -1.51
C GLY A 81 14.21 10.47 -1.71
N LEU A 82 14.69 11.07 -2.82
CA LEU A 82 14.56 12.50 -3.11
C LEU A 82 13.10 12.85 -3.40
N GLY A 83 12.39 13.21 -2.33
CA GLY A 83 11.05 13.79 -2.38
C GLY A 83 11.08 15.20 -2.96
N SER A 84 10.26 15.42 -3.98
CA SER A 84 10.15 16.61 -4.81
C SER A 84 9.79 17.90 -4.07
N ALA A 85 10.72 18.52 -3.33
CA ALA A 85 10.51 19.88 -2.83
C ALA A 85 10.44 20.90 -3.99
N ASP A 86 11.14 20.62 -5.10
CA ASP A 86 11.38 21.60 -6.17
C ASP A 86 10.75 21.24 -7.53
N TRP A 87 9.87 20.23 -7.61
CA TRP A 87 9.39 19.77 -8.92
C TRP A 87 8.09 20.46 -9.41
N PRO A 88 7.87 20.65 -10.74
CA PRO A 88 6.71 21.36 -11.28
C PRO A 88 5.38 20.63 -11.05
N ILE A 89 4.49 21.23 -10.25
CA ILE A 89 3.27 20.64 -9.67
C ILE A 89 2.29 20.01 -10.69
N ALA A 90 2.15 20.56 -11.89
CA ALA A 90 1.06 20.25 -12.81
C ALA A 90 1.24 18.93 -13.62
N LEU A 91 2.41 18.71 -14.22
CA LEU A 91 2.72 17.48 -14.96
C LEU A 91 2.94 16.30 -13.99
N LEU A 92 3.37 16.62 -12.77
CA LEU A 92 3.69 15.64 -11.76
C LEU A 92 2.49 15.06 -11.04
N GLU A 93 1.30 15.66 -11.09
CA GLU A 93 0.18 15.08 -10.35
C GLU A 93 -0.20 13.68 -10.88
N VAL A 94 -0.26 13.51 -12.20
CA VAL A 94 -0.57 12.22 -12.85
C VAL A 94 0.60 11.25 -12.72
N VAL A 95 1.81 11.73 -12.97
CA VAL A 95 3.06 10.96 -12.84
C VAL A 95 3.21 10.46 -11.40
N ARG A 96 3.06 11.33 -10.39
CA ARG A 96 3.08 10.96 -8.96
C ARG A 96 2.00 9.96 -8.61
N LYS A 97 0.76 10.13 -9.09
CA LYS A 97 -0.31 9.14 -8.85
C LYS A 97 0.03 7.77 -9.44
N ILE A 98 0.60 7.74 -10.64
CA ILE A 98 1.10 6.51 -11.27
C ILE A 98 2.25 5.91 -10.46
N PHE A 99 3.19 6.72 -9.98
CA PHE A 99 4.27 6.26 -9.12
C PHE A 99 3.78 5.70 -7.79
N THR A 100 2.85 6.38 -7.10
CA THR A 100 2.24 5.87 -5.87
C THR A 100 1.52 4.55 -6.12
N LYS A 101 0.79 4.43 -7.24
CA LYS A 101 0.15 3.17 -7.64
C LYS A 101 1.17 2.10 -7.99
N PHE A 102 2.28 2.47 -8.64
CA PHE A 102 3.39 1.58 -8.96
C PHE A 102 3.94 0.94 -7.69
N ILE A 103 4.33 1.77 -6.71
CA ILE A 103 4.83 1.31 -5.42
C ILE A 103 3.77 0.47 -4.68
N SER A 104 2.54 0.98 -4.55
CA SER A 104 1.44 0.30 -3.87
C SER A 104 1.16 -1.09 -4.45
N MET A 105 1.11 -1.25 -5.78
CA MET A 105 0.86 -2.56 -6.39
C MET A 105 1.96 -3.57 -6.11
N GLN A 106 3.21 -3.14 -6.06
CA GLN A 106 4.33 -4.03 -5.74
C GLN A 106 4.32 -4.45 -4.27
N PHE A 107 4.04 -3.49 -3.37
CA PHE A 107 3.86 -3.77 -1.96
C PHE A 107 2.72 -4.75 -1.74
N THR A 108 1.57 -4.53 -2.37
CA THR A 108 0.43 -5.45 -2.26
C THR A 108 0.77 -6.85 -2.77
N ASP A 109 1.44 -6.97 -3.92
CA ASP A 109 1.83 -8.27 -4.48
C ASP A 109 2.77 -9.02 -3.49
N ILE A 110 3.82 -8.37 -2.96
CA ILE A 110 4.74 -9.00 -1.99
C ILE A 110 4.05 -9.35 -0.66
N LEU A 111 3.26 -8.42 -0.12
CA LEU A 111 2.58 -8.62 1.15
C LEU A 111 1.57 -9.78 1.10
N GLN A 112 0.91 -9.97 -0.05
CA GLN A 112 -0.01 -11.08 -0.29
C GLN A 112 0.73 -12.39 -0.55
N ASP A 113 1.73 -12.40 -1.43
CA ASP A 113 2.48 -13.60 -1.82
C ASP A 113 3.19 -14.26 -0.62
N HIS A 114 3.64 -13.45 0.34
CA HIS A 114 4.30 -13.91 1.56
C HIS A 114 3.38 -14.03 2.79
N ASN A 115 2.05 -13.81 2.64
CA ASN A 115 1.07 -13.82 3.74
C ASN A 115 1.52 -12.98 4.96
N ILE A 116 2.15 -11.82 4.71
CA ILE A 116 2.65 -10.92 5.76
C ILE A 116 1.47 -10.24 6.48
N LEU A 117 0.42 -9.93 5.72
CA LEU A 117 -0.82 -9.37 6.26
C LEU A 117 -1.67 -10.48 6.87
N CYS A 118 -2.38 -10.15 7.95
CA CYS A 118 -3.31 -11.07 8.58
C CYS A 118 -4.39 -11.52 7.56
N ASN A 119 -4.68 -12.83 7.52
CA ASN A 119 -5.72 -13.41 6.66
C ASN A 119 -7.13 -12.83 6.89
N ALA A 120 -7.35 -12.17 8.03
CA ALA A 120 -8.59 -11.47 8.35
C ALA A 120 -8.57 -9.97 7.97
N ASN A 121 -7.60 -9.53 7.16
CA ASN A 121 -7.58 -8.19 6.60
C ASN A 121 -8.37 -8.17 5.28
N TYR A 122 -9.56 -7.58 5.30
CA TYR A 122 -10.47 -7.57 4.15
C TYR A 122 -10.49 -6.23 3.41
N CYS A 123 -9.72 -5.24 3.87
CA CYS A 123 -9.65 -3.92 3.28
C CYS A 123 -8.45 -3.80 2.35
N GLU A 124 -8.65 -3.19 1.18
CA GLU A 124 -7.61 -2.76 0.22
C GLU A 124 -6.78 -3.88 -0.44
N LEU A 125 -7.06 -5.15 -0.11
CA LEU A 125 -6.43 -6.31 -0.75
C LEU A 125 -7.15 -6.75 -2.02
N LYS A 126 -6.38 -7.25 -2.99
CA LYS A 126 -6.92 -7.76 -4.25
C LYS A 126 -7.82 -8.95 -3.99
N GLY A 127 -9.04 -8.89 -4.52
CA GLY A 127 -10.03 -9.97 -4.41
C GLY A 127 -10.89 -9.92 -3.15
N GLU A 128 -10.56 -9.04 -2.19
CA GLU A 128 -11.34 -8.89 -0.97
C GLU A 128 -12.49 -7.89 -1.15
N SER A 129 -13.55 -8.13 -0.39
CA SER A 129 -14.76 -7.31 -0.41
C SER A 129 -15.29 -7.12 1.00
N THR A 130 -15.82 -5.92 1.27
CA THR A 130 -16.60 -5.66 2.48
C THR A 130 -17.81 -6.59 2.61
N ALA A 131 -18.32 -7.13 1.50
CA ALA A 131 -19.37 -8.14 1.55
C ALA A 131 -18.91 -9.44 2.25
N SER A 132 -17.65 -9.84 2.08
CA SER A 132 -17.07 -11.02 2.74
C SER A 132 -17.04 -10.83 4.26
N SER A 133 -16.61 -9.66 4.73
CA SER A 133 -16.56 -9.33 6.17
C SER A 133 -17.95 -9.29 6.79
N ILE A 134 -18.94 -8.68 6.10
CA ILE A 134 -20.33 -8.64 6.57
C ILE A 134 -20.90 -10.07 6.66
N ARG A 135 -20.65 -10.90 5.64
CA ARG A 135 -21.08 -12.32 5.65
C ARG A 135 -20.44 -13.10 6.79
N LEU A 136 -19.15 -12.89 7.05
CA LEU A 136 -18.45 -13.53 8.16
C LEU A 136 -19.08 -13.17 9.50
N ILE A 137 -19.36 -11.89 9.75
CA ILE A 137 -20.01 -11.42 10.97
C ILE A 137 -21.42 -12.04 11.09
N ASN A 138 -22.19 -12.08 10.00
CA ASN A 138 -23.52 -12.70 10.02
C ASN A 138 -23.46 -14.18 10.35
N ASN A 139 -22.53 -14.93 9.75
CA ASN A 139 -22.33 -16.35 10.04
C ASN A 139 -21.96 -16.59 11.50
N LEU A 140 -21.12 -15.73 12.09
CA LEU A 140 -20.76 -15.81 13.52
C LEU A 140 -21.98 -15.57 14.43
N ILE A 141 -22.85 -14.62 14.06
CA ILE A 141 -24.09 -14.34 14.80
C ILE A 141 -25.07 -15.52 14.71
N GLU A 142 -25.18 -16.14 13.53
CA GLU A 142 -26.04 -17.32 13.33
C GLU A 142 -25.52 -18.53 14.11
N ASP A 143 -24.23 -18.84 14.03
CA ASP A 143 -23.60 -19.96 14.77
C ASP A 143 -23.77 -19.81 16.29
N ALA A 144 -23.63 -18.59 16.82
CA ALA A 144 -23.84 -18.32 18.24
C ALA A 144 -25.30 -18.55 18.67
N LYS A 145 -26.27 -18.16 17.82
CA LYS A 145 -27.70 -18.39 18.06
C LYS A 145 -28.05 -19.87 18.06
N GLU A 146 -27.57 -20.62 17.07
CA GLU A 146 -27.85 -22.05 16.93
C GLU A 146 -27.25 -22.87 18.08
N ASN A 147 -26.03 -22.54 18.48
CA ASN A 147 -25.33 -23.25 19.55
C ASN A 147 -25.62 -22.70 20.95
N SER A 148 -26.51 -21.71 21.08
CA SER A 148 -26.83 -21.03 22.36
C SER A 148 -25.58 -20.54 23.11
N LYS A 149 -24.61 -20.01 22.37
CA LYS A 149 -23.36 -19.46 22.92
C LYS A 149 -23.47 -17.94 23.01
N GLU A 150 -22.83 -17.38 24.05
CA GLU A 150 -22.69 -15.94 24.17
C GLU A 150 -21.66 -15.42 23.16
N LEU A 151 -22.01 -14.35 22.43
CA LEU A 151 -21.14 -13.70 21.45
C LEU A 151 -21.00 -12.21 21.78
N TRP A 152 -19.76 -11.76 21.92
CA TRP A 152 -19.42 -10.35 22.12
C TRP A 152 -18.72 -9.81 20.88
N ILE A 153 -19.27 -8.74 20.29
CA ILE A 153 -18.69 -8.06 19.12
C ILE A 153 -18.25 -6.65 19.56
N VAL A 154 -16.99 -6.31 19.30
CA VAL A 154 -16.42 -4.98 19.58
C VAL A 154 -16.16 -4.27 18.26
N PHE A 155 -16.73 -3.07 18.12
CA PHE A 155 -16.43 -2.17 17.01
C PHE A 155 -15.42 -1.13 17.48
N GLN A 156 -14.28 -1.05 16.79
CA GLN A 156 -13.26 -0.05 17.05
C GLN A 156 -13.08 0.81 15.81
N ASP A 157 -13.12 2.13 15.99
CA ASP A 157 -12.84 3.11 14.95
C ASP A 157 -11.71 4.04 15.40
N ILE A 158 -10.81 4.36 14.49
CA ILE A 158 -9.64 5.21 14.76
C ILE A 158 -9.92 6.59 14.15
N SER A 159 -10.06 7.60 15.03
CA SER A 159 -10.23 8.98 14.59
C SER A 159 -9.02 9.45 13.79
N LYS A 160 -9.25 9.90 12.54
CA LYS A 160 -8.21 10.43 11.64
C LYS A 160 -6.98 9.52 11.55
N ALA A 161 -7.18 8.25 11.16
CA ALA A 161 -6.13 7.24 11.13
C ALA A 161 -4.81 7.71 10.49
N PHE A 162 -4.87 8.38 9.33
CA PHE A 162 -3.65 8.90 8.68
C PHE A 162 -3.00 10.08 9.41
N ASP A 163 -3.79 11.01 9.96
CA ASP A 163 -3.24 12.19 10.67
C ASP A 163 -2.73 11.86 12.07
N SER A 164 -3.13 10.71 12.62
CA SER A 164 -2.88 10.34 14.03
C SER A 164 -1.69 9.41 14.22
N ILE A 165 -1.10 8.89 13.15
CA ILE A 165 0.08 8.00 13.20
C ILE A 165 1.35 8.86 13.22
N SER A 166 2.25 8.62 14.19
CA SER A 166 3.57 9.26 14.18
C SER A 166 4.53 8.55 13.22
N LEU A 167 5.53 9.28 12.72
CA LEU A 167 6.57 8.69 11.88
C LEU A 167 7.35 7.59 12.60
N ASP A 168 7.55 7.72 13.92
CA ASP A 168 8.22 6.68 14.72
C ASP A 168 7.45 5.34 14.69
N PHE A 169 6.10 5.38 14.79
CA PHE A 169 5.28 4.17 14.69
C PHE A 169 5.28 3.59 13.28
N LEU A 170 5.35 4.45 12.27
CA LEU A 170 5.50 4.01 10.89
C LEU A 170 6.85 3.32 10.69
N GLU A 171 7.94 3.89 11.18
CA GLU A 171 9.28 3.32 11.10
C GLU A 171 9.34 1.94 11.79
N LEU A 172 8.77 1.82 13.00
CA LEU A 172 8.65 0.53 13.68
C LEU A 172 7.87 -0.49 12.83
N ALA A 173 6.74 -0.10 12.23
CA ALA A 173 5.96 -1.00 11.38
C ALA A 173 6.71 -1.43 10.12
N LEU A 174 7.52 -0.53 9.52
CA LEU A 174 8.37 -0.84 8.37
C LEU A 174 9.52 -1.79 8.74
N ASN A 175 10.09 -1.62 9.93
CA ASN A 175 11.09 -2.54 10.48
C ASN A 175 10.49 -3.93 10.75
N CYS A 176 9.23 -4.02 11.17
CA CYS A 176 8.56 -5.32 11.38
C CYS A 176 8.48 -6.16 10.10
N ILE A 177 8.28 -5.52 8.95
CA ILE A 177 8.24 -6.21 7.66
C ILE A 177 9.63 -6.35 7.03
N SER A 178 10.69 -5.92 7.73
CA SER A 178 12.07 -5.96 7.27
C SER A 178 12.26 -5.21 5.94
N LEU A 179 11.57 -4.07 5.78
CA LEU A 179 11.79 -3.22 4.62
C LEU A 179 13.23 -2.68 4.67
N PRO A 180 14.03 -2.82 3.60
CA PRO A 180 15.39 -2.30 3.59
C PRO A 180 15.35 -0.78 3.74
N VAL A 181 15.95 -0.29 4.82
CA VAL A 181 16.14 1.15 5.03
C VAL A 181 17.28 1.58 4.13
N THR A 182 17.02 2.53 3.23
CA THR A 182 18.04 3.11 2.37
C THR A 182 19.10 3.78 3.25
N GLN A 183 20.37 3.33 3.14
CA GLN A 183 21.52 3.91 3.84
C GLN A 183 21.86 5.32 3.34
#